data_AF-A0A835V0K4-F1
#
_entry.id   AF-A0A835V0K4-F1
#
_cell.length_a   1.000
_cell.length_b   1.000
_cell.length_c   1.000
_cell.angle_alpha   90.00
_cell.angle_beta   90.00
_cell.angle_gamma   90.00
#
_symmetry.space_group_name_H-M   'P 1'
#
loop_
_entity.id
_entity.type
_entity.pdbx_description
1 polymer ?
#
loop_
_entity_poly.entity_id
_entity_poly.type
_entity_poly.pdbx_seq_one_letter_code
_entity_poly.pdbx_strand_id
1 'polypeptide(L)'
;MGPHFKIPPASLTSFTTLSIALSIILYDRYFVRLMRSWTGNPRGISLLQRLGVGLVLDGLVMVVAFLMEKKRLSIAREHGVVANGGPVPITILILLPQFVMIGMAEAFLIVGKIVFFYHQAHEGIKRLGSSLSLVTYGVRNFLSSFLVILVANITQRNGRKGWILNNQNASHLDYYYRLLSIIRLCNFLFFLIVCRFYLYKPEVLESQEETDKGDSQVVEHNRS
;
A
#
# COMPACT_ATOMS: atom_id res chain seq x y z
N MET A 1 28.35 11.89 16.74
CA MET A 1 26.90 11.98 16.52
C MET A 1 26.41 13.21 17.27
N GLY A 2 26.10 14.31 16.57
CA GLY A 2 25.79 15.60 17.19
C GLY A 2 24.28 15.88 17.32
N PRO A 3 23.86 16.77 18.24
CA PRO A 3 22.46 17.07 18.57
C PRO A 3 21.65 17.79 17.46
N HIS A 4 22.22 17.98 16.27
CA HIS A 4 21.62 18.66 15.12
C HIS A 4 21.54 17.79 13.85
N PHE A 5 21.43 16.47 13.99
CA PHE A 5 21.22 15.59 12.83
C PHE A 5 19.78 15.74 12.30
N LYS A 6 19.57 16.71 11.41
CA LYS A 6 18.34 16.81 10.61
C LYS A 6 18.33 15.65 9.64
N ILE A 7 17.54 14.61 9.95
CA ILE A 7 17.34 13.46 9.05
C ILE A 7 16.82 14.01 7.72
N PRO A 8 17.59 13.89 6.63
CA PRO A 8 17.19 14.48 5.36
C PRO A 8 15.93 13.76 4.85
N PRO A 9 15.03 14.47 4.13
CA PRO A 9 13.82 13.86 3.57
C PRO A 9 14.12 12.64 2.69
N ALA A 10 15.29 12.61 2.05
CA ALA A 10 15.76 11.47 1.25
C ALA A 10 15.93 10.17 2.06
N SER A 11 16.24 10.26 3.37
CA SER A 11 16.33 9.07 4.24
C SER A 11 14.97 8.41 4.49
N LEU A 12 13.86 9.13 4.32
CA LEU A 12 12.51 8.57 4.45
C LEU A 12 12.21 7.55 3.36
N THR A 13 12.74 7.77 2.14
CA THR A 13 12.60 6.82 1.04
C THR A 13 13.32 5.52 1.34
N SER A 14 14.56 5.60 1.84
CA SER A 14 15.33 4.42 2.27
C SER A 14 14.65 3.67 3.41
N PHE A 15 14.07 4.41 4.38
CA PHE A 15 13.30 3.80 5.46
C PHE A 15 12.07 3.05 4.94
N THR A 16 11.37 3.64 3.96
CA THR A 16 10.22 2.98 3.32
C THR A 16 10.65 1.69 2.63
N THR A 17 11.73 1.72 1.85
CA THR A 17 12.28 0.51 1.19
C THR A 17 12.66 -0.57 2.20
N LEU A 18 13.33 -0.20 3.31
CA LEU A 18 13.68 -1.12 4.37
C LEU A 18 12.43 -1.72 5.04
N SER A 19 11.42 -0.88 5.29
CA SER A 19 10.16 -1.33 5.88
C SER A 19 9.41 -2.31 4.98
N ILE A 20 9.43 -2.11 3.66
CA ILE A 20 8.87 -3.06 2.69
C ILE A 20 9.62 -4.39 2.77
N ALA A 21 10.96 -4.36 2.72
CA ALA A 21 11.79 -5.56 2.78
C ALA A 21 11.53 -6.37 4.07
N LEU A 22 11.52 -5.69 5.22
CA LEU A 22 11.18 -6.31 6.51
C LEU A 22 9.77 -6.88 6.51
N SER A 23 8.80 -6.15 5.95
CA SER A 23 7.41 -6.60 5.86
C SER A 23 7.25 -7.83 4.97
N ILE A 24 8.02 -7.95 3.88
CA ILE A 24 8.04 -9.15 3.04
C ILE A 24 8.61 -10.34 3.81
N ILE A 25 9.72 -10.17 4.54
CA ILE A 25 10.29 -11.22 5.38
C ILE A 25 9.28 -11.67 6.45
N LEU A 26 8.61 -10.73 7.09
CA LEU A 26 7.57 -11.02 8.07
C LEU A 26 6.37 -11.72 7.44
N TYR A 27 5.98 -11.31 6.24
CA TYR A 27 4.92 -11.92 5.46
C TYR A 27 5.23 -13.40 5.19
N ASP A 28 6.39 -13.70 4.62
CA ASP A 28 6.76 -15.06 4.22
C ASP A 28 6.97 -15.98 5.43
N ARG A 29 7.57 -15.46 6.52
CA ARG A 29 7.91 -16.25 7.70
C ARG A 29 6.71 -16.50 8.63
N TYR A 30 5.91 -15.47 8.89
CA TYR A 30 4.85 -15.52 9.89
C TYR A 30 3.48 -15.61 9.25
N PHE A 31 3.17 -14.73 8.30
CA PHE A 31 1.82 -14.66 7.74
C PHE A 31 1.45 -15.89 6.92
N VAL A 32 2.33 -16.35 6.01
CA VAL A 32 2.08 -17.57 5.21
C VAL A 32 1.91 -18.78 6.11
N ARG A 33 2.77 -18.93 7.13
CA ARG A 33 2.72 -20.07 8.05
C ARG A 33 1.46 -20.06 8.91
N LEU A 34 1.07 -18.89 9.42
CA LEU A 34 -0.15 -18.72 10.21
C LEU A 34 -1.40 -19.01 9.36
N MET A 35 -1.48 -18.43 8.16
CA MET A 35 -2.61 -18.65 7.27
C MET A 35 -2.71 -20.10 6.79
N ARG A 36 -1.60 -20.78 6.54
CA ARG A 36 -1.64 -22.21 6.21
C ARG A 36 -2.20 -23.05 7.36
N SER A 37 -1.84 -22.71 8.59
CA SER A 37 -2.34 -23.40 9.80
C SER A 37 -3.80 -23.11 10.11
N TRP A 38 -4.27 -21.88 9.85
CA TRP A 38 -5.64 -21.46 10.20
C TRP A 38 -6.67 -21.84 9.14
N THR A 39 -6.31 -21.76 7.86
CA THR A 39 -7.28 -21.88 6.77
C THR A 39 -7.33 -23.28 6.15
N GLY A 40 -6.42 -24.18 6.52
CA GLY A 40 -6.34 -25.55 5.98
C GLY A 40 -6.04 -25.65 4.48
N ASN A 41 -6.02 -24.53 3.76
CA ASN A 41 -5.75 -24.44 2.34
C ASN A 41 -4.22 -24.37 2.09
N PRO A 42 -3.67 -25.11 1.11
CA PRO A 42 -2.24 -25.05 0.78
C PRO A 42 -1.74 -23.64 0.44
N ARG A 43 -2.64 -22.72 0.01
CA ARG A 43 -2.36 -21.31 -0.27
C ARG A 43 -2.73 -20.33 0.86
N GLY A 44 -3.34 -20.79 1.96
CA GLY A 44 -3.79 -19.95 3.07
C GLY A 44 -5.05 -19.14 2.75
N ILE A 45 -4.91 -17.98 2.08
CA ILE A 45 -6.00 -17.04 1.75
C ILE A 45 -6.25 -17.00 0.23
N SER A 46 -7.45 -16.66 -0.22
CA SER A 46 -7.69 -16.40 -1.66
C SER A 46 -6.85 -15.21 -2.16
N LEU A 47 -6.43 -15.26 -3.43
CA LEU A 47 -5.59 -14.19 -4.02
C LEU A 47 -6.26 -12.81 -3.93
N LEU A 48 -7.58 -12.75 -4.15
CA LEU A 48 -8.37 -11.52 -4.05
C LEU A 48 -8.48 -11.02 -2.61
N GLN A 49 -8.65 -11.90 -1.63
CA GLN A 49 -8.69 -11.50 -0.21
C GLN A 49 -7.34 -10.93 0.25
N ARG A 50 -6.22 -11.50 -0.19
CA ARG A 50 -4.87 -10.97 0.10
C ARG A 50 -4.68 -9.56 -0.46
N LEU A 51 -5.14 -9.32 -1.69
CA LEU A 51 -5.15 -7.98 -2.30
C LEU A 51 -6.07 -7.03 -1.52
N GLY A 52 -7.23 -7.49 -1.09
CA GLY A 52 -8.17 -6.73 -0.27
C GLY A 52 -7.55 -6.27 1.06
N VAL A 53 -6.85 -7.15 1.79
CA VAL A 53 -6.15 -6.80 3.03
C VAL A 53 -5.11 -5.69 2.78
N GLY A 54 -4.34 -5.80 1.70
CA GLY A 54 -3.38 -4.78 1.31
C GLY A 54 -4.03 -3.41 1.03
N LEU A 55 -5.19 -3.39 0.36
CA LEU A 55 -5.94 -2.16 0.09
C LEU A 55 -6.53 -1.54 1.35
N VAL A 56 -7.03 -2.35 2.30
CA VAL A 56 -7.51 -1.86 3.60
C VAL A 56 -6.37 -1.24 4.38
N LEU A 57 -5.21 -1.90 4.46
CA LEU A 57 -4.02 -1.36 5.12
C LEU A 57 -3.56 -0.06 4.46
N ASP A 58 -3.57 0.04 3.12
CA ASP A 58 -3.24 1.28 2.41
C ASP A 58 -4.25 2.41 2.70
N GLY A 59 -5.53 2.10 2.88
CA GLY A 59 -6.52 3.05 3.39
C GLY A 59 -6.17 3.57 4.78
N LEU A 60 -5.86 2.66 5.71
CA LEU A 60 -5.50 2.98 7.10
C LEU A 60 -4.22 3.83 7.19
N VAL A 61 -3.23 3.59 6.32
CA VAL A 61 -2.03 4.44 6.21
C VAL A 61 -2.42 5.91 6.07
N MET A 62 -3.37 6.22 5.18
CA MET A 62 -3.74 7.60 4.89
C MET A 62 -4.53 8.23 6.04
N VAL A 63 -5.32 7.43 6.78
CA VAL A 63 -5.97 7.86 8.03
C VAL A 63 -4.93 8.21 9.10
N VAL A 64 -3.92 7.35 9.27
CA VAL A 64 -2.81 7.61 10.22
C VAL A 64 -2.02 8.86 9.81
N ALA A 65 -1.72 9.02 8.52
CA ALA A 65 -1.05 10.22 8.00
C ALA A 65 -1.84 11.49 8.31
N PHE A 66 -3.16 11.47 8.10
CA PHE A 66 -4.05 12.57 8.46
C PHE A 66 -4.00 12.89 9.97
N LEU A 67 -4.04 11.88 10.84
CA LEU A 67 -3.99 12.09 12.29
C LEU A 67 -2.63 12.64 12.75
N MET A 68 -1.52 12.13 12.18
CA MET A 68 -0.18 12.62 12.49
C MET A 68 0.02 14.06 12.03
N GLU A 69 -0.51 14.41 10.85
CA GLU A 69 -0.44 15.77 10.34
C GLU A 69 -1.28 16.74 11.16
N LYS A 70 -2.48 16.33 11.58
CA LYS A 70 -3.32 17.11 12.51
C LYS A 70 -2.60 17.37 13.83
N LYS A 71 -1.89 16.36 14.38
CA LYS A 71 -1.09 16.51 15.59
C LYS A 71 0.10 17.47 15.37
N ARG A 72 0.80 17.36 14.25
CA ARG A 72 1.89 18.28 13.87
C ARG A 72 1.40 19.73 13.77
N LEU A 73 0.27 19.96 13.10
CA LEU A 73 -0.35 21.28 12.94
C LEU A 73 -0.82 21.88 14.28
N SER A 74 -1.33 21.06 15.22
CA SER A 74 -1.69 21.52 16.58
C SER A 74 -0.47 22.06 17.31
N ILE A 75 0.63 21.29 17.32
CA ILE A 75 1.89 21.69 17.98
C ILE A 75 2.47 22.94 17.33
N ALA A 76 2.39 23.05 16.00
CA ALA A 76 2.82 24.24 15.28
C ALA A 76 2.03 25.49 15.69
N ARG A 77 0.71 25.36 15.92
CA ARG A 77 -0.17 26.45 16.36
C ARG A 77 0.12 26.86 17.80
N GLU A 78 0.31 25.89 18.70
CA GLU A 78 0.65 26.13 20.11
C GLU A 78 1.98 26.88 20.27
N HIS A 79 2.95 26.60 19.40
CA HIS A 79 4.26 27.25 19.43
C HIS A 79 4.35 28.52 18.55
N GLY A 80 3.24 28.97 17.96
CA GLY A 80 3.19 30.20 17.14
C GLY A 80 4.00 30.13 15.82
N VAL A 81 4.54 28.98 15.44
CA VAL A 81 5.39 28.82 14.25
C VAL A 81 4.61 28.73 12.93
N VAL A 82 3.28 28.82 12.99
CA VAL A 82 2.39 28.89 11.82
C VAL A 82 2.62 30.17 11.02
N ALA A 83 2.78 31.31 11.70
CA ALA A 83 2.96 32.62 11.05
C ALA A 83 4.40 32.82 10.52
N ASN A 84 5.39 32.37 11.30
CA ASN A 84 6.81 32.63 11.01
C ASN A 84 7.47 31.54 10.14
N GLY A 85 6.78 30.43 9.86
CA GLY A 85 7.33 29.31 9.08
C GLY A 85 8.51 28.60 9.77
N GLY A 86 8.67 28.81 11.09
CA GLY A 86 9.76 28.24 11.88
C GLY A 86 9.67 26.72 12.01
N PRO A 87 10.78 26.04 12.36
CA PRO A 87 10.78 24.59 12.56
C PRO A 87 9.82 24.22 13.70
N VAL A 88 8.90 23.30 13.43
CA VAL A 88 8.03 22.74 14.47
C VAL A 88 8.89 21.86 15.39
N PRO A 89 8.83 22.01 16.72
CA PRO A 89 9.64 21.23 17.66
C PRO A 89 9.11 19.79 17.81
N ILE A 90 9.12 19.04 16.71
CA ILE A 90 8.71 17.63 16.67
C ILE A 90 9.81 16.79 16.03
N THR A 91 10.04 15.60 16.58
CA THR A 91 10.94 14.63 15.98
C THR A 91 10.31 14.03 14.72
N ILE A 92 11.13 13.75 13.71
CA ILE A 92 10.70 13.08 12.47
C ILE A 92 10.07 11.69 12.72
N LEU A 93 10.34 11.10 13.89
CA LEU A 93 9.76 9.84 14.36
C LEU A 93 8.22 9.85 14.45
N ILE A 94 7.57 11.01 14.46
CA ILE A 94 6.11 11.09 14.37
C ILE A 94 5.57 10.51 13.04
N LEU A 95 6.40 10.46 12.00
CA LEU A 95 6.07 9.86 10.70
C LEU A 95 6.34 8.35 10.67
N LEU A 96 7.03 7.79 11.67
CA LEU A 96 7.38 6.37 11.69
C LEU A 96 6.16 5.43 11.57
N PRO A 97 5.02 5.68 12.26
CA PRO A 97 3.87 4.78 12.19
C PRO A 97 3.29 4.65 10.78
N GLN A 98 3.16 5.76 10.04
CA GLN A 98 2.66 5.73 8.66
C GLN A 98 3.62 4.98 7.73
N PHE A 99 4.94 5.13 7.91
CA PHE A 99 5.93 4.45 7.05
C PHE A 99 5.97 2.93 7.27
N VAL A 100 5.85 2.49 8.53
CA VAL A 100 5.76 1.06 8.84
C VAL A 100 4.50 0.46 8.22
N MET A 101 3.37 1.15 8.34
CA MET A 101 2.12 0.70 7.72
C MET A 101 2.17 0.70 6.18
N ILE A 102 2.86 1.66 5.56
CA ILE A 102 3.09 1.67 4.09
C ILE A 102 3.84 0.40 3.70
N GLY A 103 4.94 0.07 4.40
CA GLY A 103 5.72 -1.13 4.11
C GLY A 103 4.89 -2.41 4.21
N MET A 104 4.05 -2.52 5.23
CA MET A 104 3.14 -3.66 5.38
C MET A 104 2.11 -3.71 4.25
N ALA A 105 1.40 -2.61 3.99
CA ALA A 105 0.38 -2.55 2.93
C ALA A 105 0.96 -2.92 1.56
N GLU A 106 2.12 -2.35 1.20
CA GLU A 106 2.77 -2.64 -0.07
C GLU A 106 3.25 -4.09 -0.16
N ALA A 107 3.77 -4.70 0.91
CA ALA A 107 4.17 -6.11 0.89
C ALA A 107 2.99 -7.04 0.55
N PHE A 108 1.82 -6.82 1.16
CA PHE A 108 0.60 -7.58 0.84
C PHE A 108 0.15 -7.37 -0.60
N LEU A 109 0.14 -6.11 -1.07
CA LEU A 109 -0.27 -5.75 -2.42
C LEU A 109 0.68 -6.30 -3.48
N ILE A 110 1.99 -6.14 -3.32
CA ILE A 110 3.00 -6.56 -4.30
C ILE A 110 2.92 -8.07 -4.51
N VAL A 111 2.98 -8.82 -3.41
CA VAL A 111 3.02 -10.28 -3.55
C VAL A 111 1.64 -10.82 -3.96
N GLY A 112 0.54 -10.21 -3.50
CA GLY A 112 -0.80 -10.51 -4.00
C GLY A 112 -0.93 -10.29 -5.51
N LYS A 113 -0.41 -9.16 -6.03
CA LYS A 113 -0.43 -8.81 -7.45
C LYS A 113 0.40 -9.77 -8.29
N ILE A 114 1.62 -10.09 -7.84
CA ILE A 114 2.52 -10.99 -8.58
C ILE A 114 1.90 -12.38 -8.70
N VAL A 115 1.41 -12.94 -7.59
CA VAL A 115 0.81 -14.28 -7.62
C VAL A 115 -0.49 -14.28 -8.44
N PHE A 116 -1.33 -13.24 -8.30
CA PHE A 116 -2.52 -13.09 -9.14
C PHE A 116 -2.18 -12.99 -10.62
N PHE A 117 -1.22 -12.15 -11.00
CA PHE A 117 -0.79 -11.98 -12.38
C PHE A 117 -0.22 -13.28 -12.96
N TYR A 118 0.61 -13.99 -12.20
CA TYR A 118 1.20 -15.25 -12.64
C TYR A 118 0.15 -16.32 -12.93
N HIS A 119 -0.93 -16.39 -12.13
CA HIS A 119 -1.96 -17.43 -12.28
C HIS A 119 -3.12 -17.01 -13.19
N GLN A 120 -3.48 -15.72 -13.26
CA GLN A 120 -4.70 -15.27 -13.93
C GLN A 120 -4.47 -14.52 -15.24
N ALA A 121 -3.27 -13.98 -15.48
CA ALA A 121 -3.00 -13.27 -16.73
C ALA A 121 -2.96 -14.26 -17.91
N HIS A 122 -3.37 -13.80 -19.10
CA HIS A 122 -3.11 -14.54 -20.34
C HIS A 122 -1.62 -14.51 -20.67
N GLU A 123 -1.13 -15.53 -21.39
CA GLU A 123 0.31 -15.67 -21.71
C GLU A 123 0.91 -14.45 -22.40
N GLY A 124 0.17 -13.81 -23.32
CA GLY A 124 0.61 -12.58 -23.99
C GLY A 124 0.86 -11.42 -23.03
N ILE A 125 0.03 -11.28 -21.99
CA ILE A 125 0.19 -10.23 -20.97
C ILE A 125 1.34 -10.58 -20.03
N LYS A 126 1.54 -11.87 -19.70
CA LYS A 126 2.67 -12.32 -18.87
C LYS A 126 4.02 -11.92 -19.49
N ARG A 127 4.16 -12.07 -20.81
CA ARG A 127 5.37 -11.65 -21.55
C ARG A 127 5.64 -10.15 -21.50
N LEU A 128 4.59 -9.33 -21.33
CA LEU A 128 4.69 -7.87 -21.19
C LEU A 128 4.74 -7.40 -19.73
N GLY A 129 4.81 -8.31 -18.75
CA GLY A 129 4.63 -7.99 -17.33
C GLY A 129 5.55 -6.90 -16.80
N SER A 130 6.85 -6.94 -17.13
CA SER A 130 7.80 -5.92 -16.70
C SER A 130 7.49 -4.55 -17.31
N SER A 131 7.24 -4.49 -18.62
CA SER A 131 6.90 -3.26 -19.32
C SER A 131 5.60 -2.64 -18.80
N LEU A 132 4.56 -3.45 -18.58
CA LEU A 132 3.28 -3.00 -18.02
C LEU A 132 3.44 -2.49 -16.58
N SER A 133 4.32 -3.11 -15.79
CA SER A 133 4.63 -2.65 -14.43
C SER A 133 5.32 -1.29 -14.44
N LEU A 134 6.28 -1.06 -15.32
CA LEU A 134 6.93 0.25 -15.49
C LEU A 134 5.94 1.32 -15.97
N VAL A 135 5.09 1.00 -16.93
CA VAL A 135 4.04 1.92 -17.40
C VAL A 135 3.09 2.28 -16.26
N THR A 136 2.65 1.28 -15.48
CA THR A 136 1.80 1.52 -14.30
C THR A 136 2.48 2.41 -13.27
N TYR A 137 3.78 2.21 -13.03
CA TYR A 137 4.57 3.09 -12.17
C TYR A 137 4.63 4.53 -12.72
N GLY A 138 4.84 4.70 -14.02
CA GLY A 138 4.83 6.01 -14.68
C GLY A 138 3.48 6.71 -14.55
N VAL A 139 2.39 6.03 -14.90
CA VAL A 139 1.01 6.54 -14.76
C VAL A 139 0.72 6.95 -13.32
N ARG A 140 1.16 6.17 -12.33
CA ARG A 140 1.02 6.51 -10.91
C ARG A 140 1.70 7.83 -10.56
N ASN A 141 2.94 8.05 -11.03
CA ASN A 141 3.65 9.29 -10.78
C ASN A 141 2.98 10.49 -11.43
N PHE A 142 2.53 10.35 -12.68
CA PHE A 142 1.78 11.41 -13.36
C PHE A 142 0.46 11.72 -12.65
N LEU A 143 -0.29 10.69 -12.24
CA LEU A 143 -1.54 10.87 -11.50
C LEU A 143 -1.31 11.58 -10.17
N SER A 144 -0.23 11.24 -9.46
CA SER A 144 0.15 11.93 -8.21
C SER A 144 0.39 13.43 -8.44
N SER A 145 1.21 13.77 -9.44
CA SER A 145 1.49 15.18 -9.78
C SER A 145 0.24 15.91 -10.26
N PHE A 146 -0.57 15.26 -11.09
CA PHE A 146 -1.83 15.81 -11.57
C PHE A 146 -2.81 16.12 -10.44
N LEU A 147 -2.97 15.21 -9.48
CA LEU A 147 -3.83 15.42 -8.32
C LEU A 147 -3.37 16.62 -7.47
N VAL A 148 -2.07 16.79 -7.27
CA VAL A 148 -1.52 17.96 -6.56
C VAL A 148 -1.87 19.26 -7.27
N ILE A 149 -1.64 19.33 -8.58
CA ILE A 149 -1.94 20.51 -9.41
C ILE A 149 -3.45 20.80 -9.40
N LEU A 150 -4.28 19.77 -9.57
CA LEU A 150 -5.72 19.89 -9.58
C LEU A 150 -6.25 20.45 -8.25
N VAL A 151 -5.78 19.90 -7.13
CA VAL A 151 -6.17 20.38 -5.79
C VAL A 151 -5.68 21.80 -5.57
N ALA A 152 -4.44 22.14 -5.95
CA ALA A 152 -3.93 23.50 -5.86
C ALA A 152 -4.82 24.48 -6.62
N ASN A 153 -5.13 24.20 -7.89
CA ASN A 153 -5.97 25.05 -8.73
C ASN A 153 -7.41 25.20 -8.20
N ILE A 154 -8.03 24.11 -7.75
CA ILE A 154 -9.41 24.16 -7.23
C ILE A 154 -9.46 24.93 -5.91
N THR A 155 -8.48 24.74 -5.03
CA THR A 155 -8.49 25.32 -3.68
C THR A 155 -8.04 26.79 -3.65
N GLN A 156 -7.26 27.23 -4.65
CA GLN A 156 -6.90 28.63 -4.85
C GLN A 156 -7.98 29.44 -5.57
N ARG A 157 -8.97 28.78 -6.19
CA ARG A 157 -10.10 29.43 -6.85
C ARG A 157 -10.91 30.23 -5.82
N ASN A 158 -11.37 31.43 -6.20
CA ASN A 158 -12.13 32.39 -5.39
C ASN A 158 -11.33 33.16 -4.31
N GLY A 159 -10.05 33.45 -4.54
CA GLY A 159 -9.25 34.35 -3.67
C GLY A 159 -8.88 33.75 -2.31
N ARG A 160 -9.05 32.44 -2.14
CA ARG A 160 -8.63 31.69 -0.95
C ARG A 160 -7.16 31.30 -1.09
N LYS A 161 -6.44 31.19 0.03
CA LYS A 161 -5.00 30.88 0.06
C LYS A 161 -4.61 29.50 -0.50
N GLY A 162 -5.58 28.61 -0.81
CA GLY A 162 -5.34 27.23 -1.21
C GLY A 162 -5.05 26.29 -0.04
N TRP A 163 -5.03 24.97 -0.28
CA TRP A 163 -4.65 23.98 0.74
C TRP A 163 -3.13 23.75 0.79
N ILE A 164 -2.44 23.99 -0.33
CA ILE A 164 -1.00 23.79 -0.49
C ILE A 164 -0.36 25.17 -0.69
N LEU A 165 0.35 25.63 0.33
CA LEU A 165 1.08 26.90 0.35
C LEU A 165 2.59 26.63 0.44
N ASN A 166 3.41 27.62 0.07
CA ASN A 166 4.86 27.58 0.25
C ASN A 166 5.26 27.42 1.73
N ASN A 167 4.46 27.95 2.65
CA ASN A 167 4.61 27.69 4.07
C ASN A 167 3.82 26.42 4.46
N GLN A 168 4.54 25.33 4.74
CA GLN A 168 3.97 24.05 5.16
C GLN A 168 3.23 24.13 6.50
N ASN A 169 3.60 25.04 7.39
CA ASN A 169 2.92 25.21 8.68
C ASN A 169 1.60 25.98 8.55
N ALA A 170 1.46 26.77 7.48
CA ALA A 170 0.21 27.45 7.11
C ALA A 170 -0.62 26.65 6.09
N SER A 171 -0.09 25.54 5.57
CA SER A 171 -0.79 24.66 4.64
C SER A 171 -1.74 23.73 5.37
N HIS A 172 -2.89 23.50 4.74
CA HIS A 172 -3.88 22.52 5.19
C HIS A 172 -3.64 21.17 4.51
N LEU A 173 -2.47 20.59 4.76
CA LEU A 173 -2.08 19.25 4.30
C LEU A 173 -3.01 18.17 4.87
N ASP A 174 -3.63 18.44 6.02
CA ASP A 174 -4.67 17.61 6.60
C ASP A 174 -5.88 17.42 5.67
N TYR A 175 -6.33 18.46 4.96
CA TYR A 175 -7.41 18.33 3.98
C TYR A 175 -7.00 17.53 2.74
N TYR A 176 -5.74 17.64 2.32
CA TYR A 176 -5.21 16.84 1.22
C TYR A 176 -5.15 15.35 1.60
N TYR A 177 -4.65 15.01 2.80
CA TYR A 177 -4.65 13.62 3.27
C TYR A 177 -6.06 13.06 3.47
N ARG A 178 -7.00 13.88 3.95
CA ARG A 178 -8.42 13.47 4.02
C ARG A 178 -8.98 13.16 2.63
N LEU A 179 -8.69 13.99 1.62
CA LEU A 179 -9.10 13.73 0.24
C LEU A 179 -8.51 12.42 -0.29
N LEU A 180 -7.21 12.19 -0.07
CA LEU A 180 -6.56 10.96 -0.48
C LEU A 180 -7.16 9.73 0.23
N SER A 181 -7.54 9.85 1.49
CA SER A 181 -8.21 8.79 2.23
C SER A 181 -9.56 8.43 1.59
N ILE A 182 -10.33 9.43 1.15
CA ILE A 182 -11.61 9.21 0.45
C ILE A 182 -11.37 8.52 -0.91
N ILE A 183 -10.37 8.97 -1.68
CA ILE A 183 -10.02 8.35 -2.97
C ILE A 183 -9.62 6.87 -2.77
N ARG A 184 -8.83 6.56 -1.74
CA ARG A 184 -8.45 5.18 -1.40
C ARG A 184 -9.65 4.34 -0.97
N LEU A 185 -10.57 4.91 -0.20
CA LEU A 185 -11.82 4.23 0.16
C LEU A 185 -12.67 3.92 -1.08
N CYS A 186 -12.84 4.88 -1.98
CA CYS A 186 -13.54 4.66 -3.25
C CYS A 186 -12.86 3.58 -4.10
N ASN A 187 -11.52 3.57 -4.14
CA ASN A 187 -10.76 2.52 -4.84
C ASN A 187 -11.00 1.13 -4.23
N PHE A 188 -11.05 1.03 -2.90
CA PHE A 188 -11.36 -0.21 -2.21
C PHE A 188 -12.80 -0.69 -2.48
N LEU A 189 -13.79 0.19 -2.45
CA LEU A 189 -15.17 -0.15 -2.79
C LEU A 189 -15.29 -0.61 -4.25
N PHE A 190 -14.64 0.08 -5.17
CA PHE A 190 -14.56 -0.33 -6.56
C PHE A 190 -13.92 -1.73 -6.70
N PHE A 191 -12.85 -2.00 -5.96
CA PHE A 191 -12.22 -3.33 -5.91
C PHE A 191 -13.18 -4.41 -5.41
N LEU A 192 -14.00 -4.15 -4.38
CA LEU A 192 -15.00 -5.11 -3.90
C LEU A 192 -16.06 -5.42 -4.95
N ILE A 193 -16.52 -4.40 -5.69
CA ILE A 193 -17.45 -4.58 -6.81
C ILE A 193 -16.81 -5.49 -7.86
N VAL A 194 -15.58 -5.19 -8.29
CA VAL A 194 -14.86 -6.03 -9.26
C VAL A 194 -14.69 -7.46 -8.76
N CYS A 195 -14.33 -7.66 -7.49
CA CYS A 195 -14.22 -8.99 -6.88
C CYS A 195 -15.53 -9.77 -6.92
N ARG A 196 -16.69 -9.10 -6.77
CA ARG A 196 -18.01 -9.72 -6.82
C ARG A 196 -18.36 -10.27 -8.22
N PHE A 197 -17.86 -9.58 -9.26
CA PHE A 197 -18.07 -9.96 -10.66
C PHE A 197 -16.94 -10.83 -11.24
N TYR A 198 -15.83 -11.00 -10.52
CA TYR A 198 -14.67 -11.73 -11.01
C TYR A 198 -14.87 -13.25 -10.85
N LEU A 199 -14.95 -13.95 -11.99
CA LEU A 199 -14.87 -15.41 -12.04
C LEU A 199 -13.40 -15.84 -12.18
N TYR A 200 -12.95 -16.68 -11.25
CA TYR A 200 -11.62 -17.30 -11.33
C TYR A 200 -11.56 -18.23 -12.54
N LYS A 201 -10.45 -18.20 -13.29
CA LYS A 201 -10.19 -19.24 -14.29
C LYS A 201 -10.04 -20.61 -13.59
N PRO A 202 -10.63 -21.68 -14.14
CA PRO A 202 -10.51 -23.03 -13.59
C PRO A 202 -9.11 -23.56 -13.88
N GLU A 203 -8.19 -23.48 -12.91
CA GLU A 203 -6.86 -24.08 -13.08
C GLU A 203 -6.20 -24.50 -11.75
N VAL A 204 -6.99 -24.75 -10.70
CA VAL A 204 -6.42 -25.09 -9.36
C VAL A 204 -7.11 -26.27 -8.68
N LEU A 205 -8.26 -26.75 -9.16
CA LEU A 205 -8.89 -27.95 -8.60
C LEU A 205 -8.38 -29.24 -9.28
N GLU A 206 -8.10 -29.20 -10.58
CA GLU A 206 -7.66 -30.40 -11.33
C GLU A 206 -6.20 -30.79 -11.05
N SER A 207 -5.28 -29.84 -10.95
CA SER A 207 -3.86 -30.17 -10.71
C SER A 207 -3.59 -30.72 -9.30
N GLN A 208 -4.45 -30.45 -8.31
CA GLN A 208 -4.33 -31.07 -6.99
C GLN A 208 -5.01 -32.45 -6.92
N GLU A 209 -6.15 -32.65 -7.59
CA GLU A 209 -6.77 -33.98 -7.68
C GLU A 209 -5.95 -34.97 -8.52
N GLU A 210 -5.29 -34.53 -9.58
CA GLU A 210 -4.43 -35.39 -10.40
C GLU A 210 -3.14 -35.79 -9.67
N THR A 211 -2.56 -34.88 -8.87
CA THR A 211 -1.35 -35.19 -8.07
C THR A 211 -1.68 -36.13 -6.90
N ASP A 212 -2.84 -35.96 -6.25
CA ASP A 212 -3.30 -36.80 -5.14
C ASP A 212 -3.76 -38.20 -5.60
N LYS A 213 -4.36 -38.30 -6.80
CA LYS A 213 -4.66 -39.59 -7.46
C LYS A 213 -3.39 -40.29 -7.95
N GLY A 214 -2.42 -39.55 -8.47
CA GLY A 214 -1.12 -40.08 -8.92
C GLY A 214 -0.31 -40.69 -7.76
N ASP A 215 -0.21 -40.00 -6.63
CA ASP A 215 0.51 -40.51 -5.45
C ASP A 215 -0.21 -41.70 -4.79
N SER A 216 -1.55 -41.71 -4.78
CA SER A 216 -2.31 -42.83 -4.22
C SER A 216 -2.19 -44.11 -5.04
N GLN A 217 -2.15 -44.02 -6.39
CA GLN A 217 -1.99 -45.20 -7.26
C GLN A 217 -0.56 -45.76 -7.25
N VAL A 218 0.45 -44.90 -7.09
CA VAL A 218 1.86 -45.35 -6.96
C VAL A 218 2.09 -46.08 -5.63
N VAL A 219 1.41 -45.68 -4.56
CA VAL A 219 1.51 -46.34 -3.24
C VAL A 219 0.78 -47.70 -3.22
N GLU A 220 -0.35 -47.84 -3.91
CA GLU A 220 -1.02 -49.15 -4.04
C GLU A 220 -0.26 -50.12 -4.94
N HIS A 221 0.32 -49.66 -6.05
CA HIS A 221 1.09 -50.52 -6.97
C HIS A 221 2.37 -51.09 -6.35
N ASN A 222 2.94 -50.42 -5.35
CA ASN A 222 4.17 -50.86 -4.66
C ASN A 222 3.89 -51.74 -3.42
N ARG A 223 2.62 -52.05 -3.14
CA ARG A 223 2.16 -52.90 -2.02
C ARG A 223 1.61 -54.27 -2.44
N SER A 224 1.47 -54.51 -3.74
CA SER A 224 1.08 -55.80 -4.35
C SER A 224 2.29 -56.52 -4.93
#